data_AF-A0A7H8NCQ3-F1
#
_entry.id   AF-A0A7H8NCQ3-F1
#
_cell.length_a   1.000
_cell.length_b   1.000
_cell.length_c   1.000
_cell.angle_alpha   90.00
_cell.angle_beta   90.00
_cell.angle_gamma   90.00
#
_symmetry.space_group_name_H-M   'P 1'
#
loop_
_entity.id
_entity.type
_entity.pdbx_description
1 polymer ?
#
loop_
_entity_poly.entity_id
_entity_poly.type
_entity_poly.pdbx_seq_one_letter_code
_entity_poly.pdbx_strand_id
1 'polypeptide(L)'
;MRDDFADLARRLLHDNGYSIKAAARATHYDPAYLSRVLGGKQRPSRKLAEELDELLTTGGALADTLLDPDGDSRVSRGLANPSRLDAGTVQALAGVLAAYRRLDDAMRPESITPATLVQIRVVTRTLKGARGPYRDRLTAVASEFVQFGGWLLAQDRQDARAIRFLTTAVELADEIGDGTLAAQALNFRGYLARQQGRPEGVARWYAAAAHTPGAHPAQRLGDMLQAAAGMAELGERDDALRMVENGERLTDAAAALPPPATAYWLTPEFNRLNMGLAHLGLGRHADAVDHITAGLAGLPPELRDAPWTGEHREALRRALAAC
;
A
#
# COMPACT_ATOMS: atom_id res chain seq x y z
N MET A 1 16.33 6.57 13.02
CA MET A 1 15.30 7.61 12.87
C MET A 1 15.86 9.01 12.73
N ARG A 2 17.03 9.35 13.33
CA ARG A 2 17.79 10.50 12.83
C ARG A 2 18.02 10.30 11.33
N ASP A 3 17.41 11.20 10.55
CA ASP A 3 17.61 11.47 9.13
C ASP A 3 16.70 10.76 8.09
N ASP A 4 15.66 10.03 8.50
CA ASP A 4 14.74 9.39 7.54
C ASP A 4 13.98 10.41 6.66
N PHE A 5 13.49 11.51 7.24
CA PHE A 5 12.90 12.63 6.50
C PHE A 5 13.91 13.25 5.52
N ALA A 6 15.15 13.48 5.98
CA ALA A 6 16.16 14.21 5.22
C ALA A 6 16.61 13.43 3.99
N ASP A 7 16.83 12.12 4.15
CA ASP A 7 17.17 11.22 3.05
C ASP A 7 16.00 11.05 2.08
N LEU A 8 14.78 10.92 2.58
CA LEU A 8 13.57 10.84 1.76
C LEU A 8 13.37 12.12 0.95
N ALA A 9 13.33 13.29 1.59
CA ALA A 9 13.17 14.58 0.93
C ALA A 9 14.26 14.83 -0.12
N ARG A 10 15.52 14.48 0.16
CA ARG A 10 16.61 14.61 -0.82
C ARG A 10 16.37 13.73 -2.05
N ARG A 11 15.93 12.48 -1.86
CA ARG A 11 15.63 11.56 -2.98
C ARG A 11 14.45 12.06 -3.80
N LEU A 12 13.37 12.45 -3.15
CA LEU A 12 12.19 13.00 -3.83
C LEU A 12 12.53 14.24 -4.66
N LEU A 13 13.33 15.16 -4.12
CA LEU A 13 13.80 16.32 -4.88
C LEU A 13 14.63 15.91 -6.10
N HIS A 14 15.60 15.02 -5.92
CA HIS A 14 16.45 14.55 -7.00
C HIS A 14 15.63 13.87 -8.12
N ASP A 15 14.72 12.97 -7.76
CA ASP A 15 13.93 12.21 -8.71
C ASP A 15 12.89 13.06 -9.44
N ASN A 16 12.51 14.21 -8.86
CA ASN A 16 11.70 15.26 -9.49
C ASN A 16 12.56 16.36 -10.18
N GLY A 17 13.85 16.11 -10.40
CA GLY A 17 14.72 16.99 -11.19
C GLY A 17 15.26 18.23 -10.47
N TYR A 18 15.08 18.33 -9.15
CA TYR A 18 15.59 19.45 -8.37
C TYR A 18 17.01 19.19 -7.88
N SER A 19 17.92 20.12 -8.20
CA SER A 19 19.15 20.28 -7.42
C SER A 19 18.84 20.97 -6.09
N ILE A 20 19.71 20.80 -5.08
CA ILE A 20 19.57 21.51 -3.79
C ILE A 20 19.48 23.03 -3.99
N LYS A 21 20.25 23.59 -4.94
CA LYS A 21 20.20 25.04 -5.25
C LYS A 21 18.85 25.45 -5.85
N ALA A 22 18.31 24.63 -6.76
CA ALA A 22 17.01 24.90 -7.37
C ALA A 22 15.88 24.80 -6.33
N ALA A 23 15.89 23.76 -5.50
CA ALA A 23 14.94 23.59 -4.40
C ALA A 23 15.00 24.74 -3.39
N ALA A 24 16.21 25.15 -2.99
CA ALA A 24 16.42 26.29 -2.09
C ALA A 24 15.85 27.59 -2.66
N ARG A 25 16.06 27.84 -3.96
CA ARG A 25 15.47 28.99 -4.66
C ARG A 25 13.94 28.92 -4.69
N ALA A 26 13.37 27.75 -5.00
CA ALA A 26 11.92 27.56 -5.10
C ALA A 26 11.20 27.72 -3.74
N THR A 27 11.85 27.26 -2.67
CA THR A 27 11.33 27.34 -1.28
C THR A 27 11.79 28.59 -0.53
N HIS A 28 12.50 29.51 -1.19
CA HIS A 28 13.04 30.74 -0.60
C HIS A 28 13.94 30.53 0.64
N TYR A 29 14.65 29.39 0.71
CA TYR A 29 15.63 29.09 1.76
C TYR A 29 17.06 29.32 1.30
N ASP A 30 17.96 29.56 2.25
CA ASP A 30 19.39 29.58 1.99
C ASP A 30 19.90 28.18 1.53
N PRO A 31 20.65 28.07 0.43
CA PRO A 31 21.16 26.77 -0.05
C PRO A 31 22.03 26.02 0.96
N ALA A 32 22.80 26.72 1.78
CA ALA A 32 23.64 26.08 2.81
C ALA A 32 22.80 25.58 3.99
N TYR A 33 21.72 26.29 4.35
CA TYR A 33 20.71 25.79 5.28
C TYR A 33 20.03 24.52 4.76
N LEU A 34 19.50 24.55 3.53
CA LEU A 34 18.82 23.39 2.95
C LEU A 34 19.77 22.19 2.83
N SER A 35 21.02 22.42 2.41
CA SER A 35 22.04 21.38 2.34
C SER A 35 22.37 20.76 3.70
N ARG A 36 22.41 21.55 4.78
CA ARG A 36 22.64 21.01 6.13
C ARG A 36 21.45 20.19 6.62
N VAL A 37 20.23 20.66 6.37
CA VAL A 37 19.01 19.96 6.77
C VAL A 37 18.86 18.64 6.02
N LEU A 38 18.86 18.68 4.69
CA LEU A 38 18.76 17.47 3.88
C LEU A 38 19.97 16.56 4.11
N GLY A 39 21.12 17.13 4.51
CA GLY A 39 22.33 16.45 4.98
C GLY A 39 22.24 15.70 6.31
N GLY A 40 21.13 15.79 7.05
CA GLY A 40 21.00 15.24 8.41
C GLY A 40 21.81 16.01 9.48
N LYS A 41 22.48 17.10 9.10
CA LYS A 41 23.34 17.89 9.99
C LYS A 41 22.55 18.91 10.82
N GLN A 42 21.30 19.19 10.42
CA GLN A 42 20.42 20.11 11.12
C GLN A 42 18.97 19.60 11.04
N ARG A 43 18.22 19.76 12.12
CA ARG A 43 16.82 19.34 12.17
C ARG A 43 15.98 20.21 11.21
N PRO A 44 15.12 19.63 10.37
CA PRO A 44 14.17 20.39 9.56
C PRO A 44 13.15 21.09 10.46
N SER A 45 12.70 22.27 10.03
CA SER A 45 11.50 22.90 10.60
C SER A 45 10.25 22.32 9.93
N ARG A 46 9.11 22.31 10.62
CA ARG A 46 7.82 21.91 10.02
C ARG A 46 7.47 22.78 8.80
N LYS A 47 7.71 24.09 8.89
CA LYS A 47 7.55 25.01 7.76
C LYS A 47 8.36 24.58 6.53
N LEU A 48 9.65 24.24 6.70
CA LEU A 48 10.45 23.77 5.57
C LEU A 48 9.86 22.48 4.96
N ALA A 49 9.36 21.58 5.80
CA ALA A 49 8.77 20.33 5.33
C ALA A 49 7.48 20.59 4.51
N GLU A 50 6.64 21.53 4.95
CA GLU A 50 5.43 21.97 4.24
C GLU A 50 5.78 22.62 2.89
N GLU A 51 6.80 23.48 2.84
CA GLU A 51 7.27 24.11 1.60
C GLU A 51 7.84 23.08 0.61
N LEU A 52 8.50 22.03 1.12
CA LEU A 52 8.95 20.91 0.29
C LEU A 52 7.78 20.04 -0.18
N ASP A 53 6.74 19.87 0.63
CA ASP A 53 5.49 19.19 0.23
C ASP A 53 4.80 19.92 -0.92
N GLU A 54 4.68 21.24 -0.82
CA GLU A 54 4.10 22.08 -1.87
C GLU A 54 4.92 21.98 -3.16
N LEU A 55 6.25 22.07 -3.06
CA LEU A 55 7.15 21.95 -4.20
C LEU A 55 7.04 20.60 -4.91
N LEU A 56 6.87 19.52 -4.15
CA LEU A 56 6.80 18.15 -4.65
C LEU A 56 5.35 17.69 -4.91
N THR A 57 4.35 18.50 -4.59
CA THR A 57 2.92 18.16 -4.69
C THR A 57 2.57 16.86 -3.93
N THR A 58 3.18 16.63 -2.76
CA THR A 58 2.98 15.42 -1.94
C THR A 58 1.80 15.54 -0.95
N GLY A 59 1.02 16.63 -1.00
CA GLY A 59 -0.22 16.76 -0.23
C GLY A 59 -0.05 16.72 1.29
N GLY A 60 1.10 17.14 1.81
CA GLY A 60 1.44 17.10 3.25
C GLY A 60 2.05 15.78 3.71
N ALA A 61 2.10 14.76 2.85
CA ALA A 61 2.58 13.43 3.22
C ALA A 61 4.07 13.43 3.59
N LEU A 62 4.89 14.30 2.98
CA LEU A 62 6.31 14.40 3.32
C LEU A 62 6.51 15.01 4.70
N ALA A 63 5.82 16.11 5.03
CA ALA A 63 5.86 16.76 6.33
C ALA A 63 5.30 15.88 7.45
N ASP A 64 4.35 15.00 7.14
CA ASP A 64 3.83 14.05 8.11
C ASP A 64 4.79 12.91 8.44
N THR A 65 5.82 12.68 7.61
CA THR A 65 6.95 11.81 8.01
C THR A 65 7.84 12.45 9.08
N LEU A 66 7.76 13.78 9.25
CA LEU A 66 8.51 14.51 10.26
C LEU A 66 7.76 14.55 11.59
N LEU A 67 8.24 13.76 12.55
CA LEU A 67 7.78 13.81 13.93
C LEU A 67 8.12 15.16 14.59
N ASP A 68 7.18 15.66 15.40
CA ASP A 68 7.45 16.80 16.28
C ASP A 68 8.55 16.45 17.33
N PRO A 69 9.11 17.44 18.05
CA PRO A 69 10.19 17.20 19.02
C PRO A 69 9.84 16.16 20.11
N ASP A 70 8.59 16.17 20.57
CA ASP A 70 8.13 15.28 21.63
C ASP A 70 7.93 13.85 21.13
N GLY A 71 7.34 13.70 19.94
CA GLY A 71 7.15 12.44 19.24
C GLY A 71 8.48 11.78 18.89
N ASP A 72 9.44 12.53 18.34
CA ASP A 72 10.78 12.00 18.04
C ASP A 72 11.52 11.59 19.31
N SER A 73 11.42 12.39 20.38
CA SER A 73 12.01 12.04 21.68
C SER A 73 11.36 10.78 22.26
N ARG A 74 10.04 10.67 22.14
CA ARG A 74 9.28 9.50 22.61
C ARG A 74 9.67 8.25 21.83
N VAL A 75 9.65 8.31 20.51
CA VAL A 75 10.04 7.17 19.68
C VAL A 75 11.50 6.82 19.94
N SER A 76 12.42 7.78 20.00
CA SER A 76 13.83 7.52 20.34
C SER A 76 14.00 6.77 21.68
N ARG A 77 13.24 7.15 22.73
CA ARG A 77 13.23 6.42 24.01
C ARG A 77 12.66 5.01 23.88
N GLY A 78 11.55 4.85 23.14
CA GLY A 78 10.91 3.55 22.91
C GLY A 78 11.79 2.59 22.10
N LEU A 79 12.51 3.10 21.09
CA LEU A 79 13.48 2.33 20.31
C LEU A 79 14.69 1.90 21.17
N ALA A 80 15.15 2.76 22.08
CA ALA A 80 16.26 2.45 22.98
C ALA A 80 15.86 1.43 24.08
N ASN A 81 14.60 1.42 24.50
CA ASN A 81 14.08 0.50 25.51
C ASN A 81 12.76 -0.15 25.07
N PRO A 82 12.80 -1.08 24.08
CA PRO A 82 11.57 -1.64 23.52
C PRO A 82 10.68 -2.39 24.52
N SER A 83 11.24 -2.91 25.62
CA SER A 83 10.45 -3.55 26.68
C SER A 83 9.56 -2.57 27.47
N ARG A 84 9.78 -1.26 27.33
CA ARG A 84 9.03 -0.18 27.98
C ARG A 84 8.30 0.71 26.97
N LEU A 85 7.93 0.16 25.82
CA LEU A 85 7.11 0.86 24.82
C LEU A 85 5.82 1.40 25.46
N ASP A 86 5.36 2.54 24.96
CA ASP A 86 4.10 3.16 25.33
C ASP A 86 3.17 3.29 24.11
N ALA A 87 1.90 3.59 24.37
CA ALA A 87 0.90 3.81 23.33
C ALA A 87 1.32 4.90 22.32
N GLY A 88 1.96 5.96 22.82
CA GLY A 88 2.36 7.11 22.02
C GLY A 88 3.47 6.78 21.01
N THR A 89 4.40 5.89 21.36
CA THR A 89 5.43 5.41 20.44
C THR A 89 4.82 4.62 19.29
N VAL A 90 3.88 3.71 19.62
CA VAL A 90 3.18 2.91 18.60
C VAL A 90 2.34 3.80 17.69
N GLN A 91 1.64 4.79 18.24
CA GLN A 91 0.88 5.78 17.47
C GLN A 91 1.77 6.61 16.55
N ALA A 92 2.93 7.06 17.01
CA ALA A 92 3.87 7.81 16.17
C ALA A 92 4.39 6.96 14.99
N LEU A 93 4.74 5.69 15.24
CA LEU A 93 5.17 4.78 14.17
C LEU A 93 4.05 4.49 13.18
N ALA A 94 2.80 4.32 13.65
CA ALA A 94 1.63 4.18 12.78
C ALA A 94 1.36 5.45 11.95
N GLY A 95 1.56 6.64 12.53
CA GLY A 95 1.45 7.91 11.82
C GLY A 95 2.49 8.03 10.69
N VAL A 96 3.74 7.63 10.96
CA VAL A 96 4.78 7.56 9.92
C VAL A 96 4.38 6.59 8.82
N LEU A 97 3.88 5.39 9.14
CA LEU A 97 3.38 4.45 8.13
C LEU A 97 2.31 5.09 7.24
N ALA A 98 1.31 5.72 7.84
CA ALA A 98 0.23 6.38 7.10
C ALA A 98 0.75 7.49 6.18
N ALA A 99 1.76 8.25 6.60
CA ALA A 99 2.42 9.25 5.77
C ALA A 99 3.14 8.62 4.56
N TYR A 100 3.86 7.52 4.76
CA TYR A 100 4.51 6.79 3.68
C TYR A 100 3.52 6.18 2.68
N ARG A 101 2.34 5.74 3.14
CA ARG A 101 1.27 5.28 2.24
C ARG A 101 0.74 6.41 1.35
N ARG A 102 0.49 7.60 1.92
CA ARG A 102 0.10 8.77 1.13
C ARG A 102 1.18 9.22 0.15
N LEU A 103 2.45 9.02 0.49
CA LEU A 103 3.53 9.26 -0.45
C LEU A 103 3.51 8.31 -1.65
N ASP A 104 3.14 7.03 -1.47
CA ASP A 104 2.98 6.08 -2.59
C ASP A 104 1.90 6.54 -3.58
N ASP A 105 0.86 7.23 -3.09
CA ASP A 105 -0.21 7.75 -3.93
C ASP A 105 0.26 8.92 -4.84
N ALA A 106 1.34 9.63 -4.46
CA ALA A 106 1.82 10.83 -5.15
C ALA A 106 3.21 10.65 -5.81
N MET A 107 3.98 9.64 -5.39
CA MET A 107 5.39 9.48 -5.76
C MET A 107 5.65 8.11 -6.38
N ARG A 108 6.75 8.02 -7.13
CA ARG A 108 7.20 6.75 -7.70
C ARG A 108 7.65 5.79 -6.59
N PRO A 109 7.32 4.49 -6.66
CA PRO A 109 7.73 3.49 -5.67
C PRO A 109 9.24 3.47 -5.43
N GLU A 110 10.04 3.62 -6.50
CA GLU A 110 11.52 3.63 -6.43
C GLU A 110 12.07 4.73 -5.51
N SER A 111 11.39 5.87 -5.42
CA SER A 111 11.84 7.03 -4.64
C SER A 111 11.62 6.82 -3.13
N ILE A 112 10.56 6.11 -2.75
CA ILE A 112 10.17 5.90 -1.35
C ILE A 112 10.64 4.56 -0.78
N THR A 113 10.82 3.53 -1.62
CA THR A 113 11.21 2.18 -1.21
C THR A 113 12.45 2.13 -0.30
N PRO A 114 13.56 2.83 -0.60
CA PRO A 114 14.75 2.78 0.27
C PRO A 114 14.46 3.23 1.71
N ALA A 115 13.68 4.29 1.87
CA ALA A 115 13.34 4.84 3.18
C ALA A 115 12.32 3.94 3.91
N THR A 116 11.34 3.38 3.20
CA THR A 116 10.42 2.36 3.75
C THR A 116 11.17 1.16 4.30
N LEU A 117 12.18 0.65 3.58
CA LEU A 117 13.00 -0.48 4.03
C LEU A 117 13.85 -0.15 5.28
N VAL A 118 14.22 1.12 5.49
CA VAL A 118 14.83 1.58 6.74
C VAL A 118 13.81 1.50 7.88
N GLN A 119 12.60 2.03 7.68
CA GLN A 119 11.54 1.98 8.70
C GLN A 119 11.17 0.55 9.09
N ILE A 120 11.04 -0.35 8.12
CA ILE A 120 10.76 -1.77 8.38
C ILE A 120 11.84 -2.37 9.29
N ARG A 121 13.12 -2.09 9.03
CA ARG A 121 14.22 -2.58 9.91
C ARG A 121 14.14 -1.99 11.31
N VAL A 122 13.76 -0.73 11.45
CA VAL A 122 13.58 -0.08 12.76
C VAL A 122 12.44 -0.74 13.52
N VAL A 123 11.25 -0.81 12.92
CA VAL A 123 10.04 -1.34 13.57
C VAL A 123 10.19 -2.82 13.92
N THR A 124 10.69 -3.65 12.99
CA THR A 124 10.89 -5.09 13.25
C THR A 124 11.97 -5.35 14.30
N ARG A 125 13.04 -4.53 14.37
CA ARG A 125 14.04 -4.64 15.43
C ARG A 125 13.46 -4.29 16.79
N THR A 126 12.66 -3.24 16.86
CA THR A 126 11.95 -2.84 18.08
C THR A 126 10.99 -3.91 18.53
N LEU A 127 10.23 -4.50 17.60
CA LEU A 127 9.30 -5.60 17.91
C LEU A 127 9.98 -6.80 18.57
N LYS A 128 11.21 -7.16 18.16
CA LYS A 128 11.97 -8.26 18.79
C LYS A 128 12.22 -8.04 20.29
N GLY A 129 12.43 -6.79 20.70
CA GLY A 129 12.63 -6.42 22.11
C GLY A 129 11.34 -6.02 22.84
N ALA A 130 10.22 -5.89 22.12
CA ALA A 130 8.97 -5.42 22.69
C ALA A 130 8.36 -6.44 23.65
N ARG A 131 7.80 -5.94 24.75
CA ARG A 131 7.13 -6.72 25.80
C ARG A 131 5.91 -5.93 26.30
N GLY A 132 5.00 -6.63 26.99
CA GLY A 132 3.86 -6.00 27.65
C GLY A 132 2.72 -5.61 26.70
N PRO A 133 1.79 -4.77 27.15
CA PRO A 133 0.46 -4.60 26.55
C PRO A 133 0.45 -3.90 25.19
N TYR A 134 1.56 -3.30 24.77
CA TYR A 134 1.67 -2.61 23.47
C TYR A 134 2.35 -3.44 22.39
N ARG A 135 2.80 -4.66 22.72
CA ARG A 135 3.49 -5.53 21.77
C ARG A 135 2.62 -5.84 20.56
N ASP A 136 1.39 -6.29 20.75
CA ASP A 136 0.51 -6.70 19.65
C ASP A 136 0.13 -5.52 18.76
N ARG A 137 -0.07 -4.34 19.35
CA ARG A 137 -0.28 -3.10 18.59
C ARG A 137 0.96 -2.72 17.77
N LEU A 138 2.17 -2.96 18.27
CA LEU A 138 3.39 -2.80 17.48
C LEU A 138 3.51 -3.90 16.40
N THR A 139 3.09 -5.13 16.69
CA THR A 139 3.06 -6.22 15.69
C THR A 139 2.16 -5.86 14.52
N ALA A 140 0.98 -5.26 14.76
CA ALA A 140 0.10 -4.77 13.70
C ALA A 140 0.80 -3.73 12.82
N VAL A 141 1.43 -2.72 13.43
CA VAL A 141 2.21 -1.69 12.69
C VAL A 141 3.38 -2.31 11.93
N ALA A 142 4.06 -3.30 12.51
CA ALA A 142 5.16 -4.01 11.86
C ALA A 142 4.68 -4.84 10.67
N SER A 143 3.60 -5.59 10.83
CA SER A 143 2.96 -6.38 9.77
C SER A 143 2.58 -5.48 8.60
N GLU A 144 1.91 -4.36 8.86
CA GLU A 144 1.49 -3.43 7.81
C GLU A 144 2.69 -2.73 7.14
N PHE A 145 3.73 -2.33 7.89
CA PHE A 145 4.97 -1.81 7.29
C PHE A 145 5.64 -2.84 6.36
N VAL A 146 5.74 -4.09 6.80
CA VAL A 146 6.35 -5.18 6.02
C VAL A 146 5.49 -5.47 4.78
N GLN A 147 4.17 -5.51 4.93
CA GLN A 147 3.21 -5.65 3.83
C GLN A 147 3.38 -4.52 2.80
N PHE A 148 3.44 -3.27 3.25
CA PHE A 148 3.63 -2.10 2.40
C PHE A 148 4.99 -2.13 1.68
N GLY A 149 6.07 -2.55 2.37
CA GLY A 149 7.35 -2.79 1.71
C GLY A 149 7.27 -3.89 0.62
N GLY A 150 6.48 -4.93 0.86
CA GLY A 150 6.17 -5.96 -0.13
C GLY A 150 5.44 -5.40 -1.35
N TRP A 151 4.45 -4.52 -1.13
CA TRP A 151 3.72 -3.82 -2.18
C TRP A 151 4.64 -2.93 -3.04
N LEU A 152 5.45 -2.07 -2.44
CA LEU A 152 6.37 -1.20 -3.18
C LEU A 152 7.36 -2.01 -4.05
N LEU A 153 7.89 -3.11 -3.50
CA LEU A 153 8.78 -4.01 -4.25
C LEU A 153 8.04 -4.73 -5.38
N ALA A 154 6.74 -5.02 -5.24
CA ALA A 154 5.93 -5.62 -6.29
C ALA A 154 5.69 -4.65 -7.45
N GLN A 155 5.48 -3.36 -7.16
CA GLN A 155 5.33 -2.32 -8.18
C GLN A 155 6.60 -2.19 -9.04
N ASP A 156 7.78 -2.28 -8.44
CA ASP A 156 9.09 -2.26 -9.13
C ASP A 156 9.54 -3.63 -9.67
N ARG A 157 8.63 -4.61 -9.76
CA ARG A 157 8.90 -5.97 -10.26
C ARG A 157 10.04 -6.72 -9.55
N GLN A 158 10.34 -6.37 -8.30
CA GLN A 158 11.26 -7.11 -7.43
C GLN A 158 10.55 -8.29 -6.75
N ASP A 159 9.89 -9.11 -7.57
CA ASP A 159 8.87 -10.07 -7.15
C ASP A 159 9.35 -11.06 -6.06
N ALA A 160 10.58 -11.58 -6.19
CA ALA A 160 11.14 -12.53 -5.22
C ALA A 160 11.38 -11.89 -3.84
N ARG A 161 11.70 -10.59 -3.79
CA ARG A 161 11.82 -9.85 -2.53
C ARG A 161 10.44 -9.53 -1.96
N ALA A 162 9.52 -9.06 -2.81
CA ALA A 162 8.15 -8.79 -2.43
C ALA A 162 7.48 -10.02 -1.77
N ILE A 163 7.64 -11.19 -2.37
CA ILE A 163 7.18 -12.48 -1.85
C ILE A 163 7.64 -12.74 -0.41
N ARG A 164 8.92 -12.50 -0.10
CA ARG A 164 9.46 -12.72 1.25
C ARG A 164 8.86 -11.77 2.28
N PHE A 165 8.70 -10.50 1.91
CA PHE A 165 8.07 -9.50 2.77
C PHE A 165 6.61 -9.87 3.04
N LEU A 166 5.84 -10.19 2.01
CA LEU A 166 4.43 -10.56 2.17
C LEU A 166 4.25 -11.84 2.99
N THR A 167 5.15 -12.82 2.88
CA THR A 167 5.13 -14.00 3.77
C THR A 167 5.34 -13.60 5.23
N THR A 168 6.34 -12.77 5.53
CA THR A 168 6.56 -12.27 6.90
C THR A 168 5.40 -11.40 7.41
N ALA A 169 4.73 -10.64 6.54
CA ALA A 169 3.56 -9.86 6.93
C ALA A 169 2.40 -10.75 7.40
N VAL A 170 2.14 -11.85 6.68
CA VAL A 170 1.14 -12.87 7.09
C VAL A 170 1.52 -13.48 8.44
N GLU A 171 2.78 -13.90 8.62
CA GLU A 171 3.25 -14.48 9.89
C GLU A 171 3.03 -13.52 11.08
N LEU A 172 3.30 -12.23 10.90
CA LEU A 172 3.08 -11.21 11.92
C LEU A 172 1.58 -10.93 12.18
N ALA A 173 0.74 -10.98 11.13
CA ALA A 173 -0.69 -10.79 11.27
C ALA A 173 -1.34 -11.97 12.00
N ASP A 174 -0.96 -13.20 11.65
CA ASP A 174 -1.42 -14.43 12.29
C ASP A 174 -1.03 -14.49 13.77
N GLU A 175 0.15 -13.98 14.13
CA GLU A 175 0.61 -13.90 15.53
C GLU A 175 -0.37 -13.14 16.45
N ILE A 176 -1.07 -12.14 15.91
CA ILE A 176 -2.06 -11.33 16.65
C ILE A 176 -3.51 -11.62 16.24
N GLY A 177 -3.74 -12.60 15.35
CA GLY A 177 -5.06 -12.93 14.83
C GLY A 177 -5.71 -11.80 14.01
N ASP A 178 -4.93 -10.94 13.35
CA ASP A 178 -5.46 -9.86 12.52
C ASP A 178 -5.74 -10.33 11.10
N GLY A 179 -6.97 -10.78 10.87
CA GLY A 179 -7.42 -11.29 9.58
C GLY A 179 -7.41 -10.26 8.44
N THR A 180 -7.55 -8.97 8.76
CA THR A 180 -7.55 -7.91 7.74
C THR A 180 -6.15 -7.71 7.17
N LEU A 181 -5.12 -7.70 8.04
CA LEU A 181 -3.72 -7.61 7.62
C LEU A 181 -3.27 -8.89 6.88
N ALA A 182 -3.64 -10.07 7.39
CA ALA A 182 -3.33 -11.34 6.73
C ALA A 182 -3.94 -11.42 5.32
N ALA A 183 -5.22 -11.07 5.18
CA ALA A 183 -5.91 -11.05 3.89
C ALA A 183 -5.24 -10.08 2.90
N GLN A 184 -4.85 -8.88 3.36
CA GLN A 184 -4.22 -7.91 2.47
C GLN A 184 -2.83 -8.36 1.98
N ALA A 185 -2.03 -9.00 2.84
CA ALA A 185 -0.75 -9.55 2.42
C ALA A 185 -0.91 -10.71 1.41
N LEU A 186 -1.93 -11.55 1.56
CA LEU A 186 -2.29 -12.60 0.61
C LEU A 186 -2.84 -12.04 -0.71
N ASN A 187 -3.65 -10.99 -0.67
CA ASN A 187 -4.13 -10.25 -1.84
C ASN A 187 -2.94 -9.77 -2.70
N PHE A 188 -1.91 -9.19 -2.08
CA PHE A 188 -0.70 -8.77 -2.80
C PHE A 188 0.13 -9.93 -3.37
N ARG A 189 0.02 -11.14 -2.79
CA ARG A 189 0.58 -12.36 -3.40
C ARG A 189 -0.18 -12.75 -4.67
N GLY A 190 -1.50 -12.60 -4.67
CA GLY A 190 -2.35 -12.76 -5.84
C GLY A 190 -2.02 -11.76 -6.93
N TYR A 191 -1.82 -10.49 -6.57
CA TYR A 191 -1.35 -9.45 -7.48
C TYR A 191 -0.04 -9.84 -8.17
N LEU A 192 0.97 -10.28 -7.42
CA LEU A 192 2.25 -10.74 -7.97
C LEU A 192 2.08 -11.93 -8.94
N ALA A 193 1.21 -12.89 -8.61
CA ALA A 193 0.93 -14.01 -9.51
C ALA A 193 0.29 -13.54 -10.82
N ARG A 194 -0.64 -12.58 -10.74
CA ARG A 194 -1.30 -11.98 -11.90
C ARG A 194 -0.31 -11.24 -12.80
N GLN A 195 0.54 -10.44 -12.18
CA GLN A 195 1.65 -9.72 -12.81
C GLN A 195 2.70 -10.64 -13.48
N GLN A 196 2.72 -11.91 -13.13
CA GLN A 196 3.59 -12.94 -13.72
C GLN A 196 2.87 -13.83 -14.74
N GLY A 197 1.58 -13.59 -15.00
CA GLY A 197 0.77 -14.43 -15.89
C GLY A 197 0.61 -15.86 -15.37
N ARG A 198 0.51 -16.05 -14.05
CA ARG A 198 0.37 -17.36 -13.40
C ARG A 198 -1.06 -17.55 -12.86
N PRO A 199 -2.03 -17.97 -13.69
CA PRO A 199 -3.44 -18.04 -13.31
C PRO A 199 -3.71 -18.98 -12.12
N GLU A 200 -2.96 -20.07 -11.96
CA GLU A 200 -3.04 -20.94 -10.77
C GLU A 200 -2.65 -20.20 -9.50
N GLY A 201 -1.68 -19.29 -9.59
CA GLY A 201 -1.28 -18.44 -8.49
C GLY A 201 -2.33 -17.37 -8.17
N VAL A 202 -2.96 -16.80 -9.20
CA VAL A 202 -4.07 -15.84 -9.06
C VAL A 202 -5.22 -16.48 -8.30
N ALA A 203 -5.75 -17.60 -8.81
CA ALA A 203 -6.83 -18.34 -8.18
C ALA A 203 -6.50 -18.70 -6.73
N ARG A 204 -5.30 -19.26 -6.49
CA ARG A 204 -4.87 -19.71 -5.16
C ARG A 204 -4.78 -18.59 -4.12
N TRP A 205 -4.02 -17.54 -4.41
CA TRP A 205 -3.69 -16.53 -3.40
C TRP A 205 -4.87 -15.60 -3.11
N TYR A 206 -5.65 -15.24 -4.13
CA TYR A 206 -6.87 -14.48 -3.91
C TYR A 206 -7.95 -15.32 -3.22
N ALA A 207 -8.11 -16.61 -3.54
CA ALA A 207 -9.04 -17.46 -2.78
C ALA A 207 -8.61 -17.59 -1.31
N ALA A 208 -7.32 -17.71 -1.03
CA ALA A 208 -6.81 -17.71 0.34
C ALA A 208 -7.12 -16.39 1.08
N ALA A 209 -6.90 -15.24 0.42
CA ALA A 209 -7.24 -13.93 0.98
C ALA A 209 -8.75 -13.80 1.28
N ALA A 210 -9.61 -14.18 0.33
CA ALA A 210 -11.06 -14.12 0.47
C ALA A 210 -11.64 -14.95 1.63
N HIS A 211 -10.97 -16.05 1.96
CA HIS A 211 -11.40 -17.00 3.01
C HIS A 211 -10.61 -16.83 4.31
N THR A 212 -9.75 -15.82 4.41
CA THR A 212 -9.02 -15.52 5.65
C THR A 212 -10.03 -15.14 6.75
N PRO A 213 -10.04 -15.83 7.91
CA PRO A 213 -10.91 -15.47 9.02
C PRO A 213 -10.64 -14.03 9.48
N GLY A 214 -11.68 -13.22 9.61
CA GLY A 214 -11.54 -11.80 9.99
C GLY A 214 -11.21 -10.84 8.85
N ALA A 215 -11.14 -11.31 7.60
CA ALA A 215 -11.05 -10.44 6.43
C ALA A 215 -12.30 -9.55 6.29
N HIS A 216 -12.09 -8.28 5.94
CA HIS A 216 -13.18 -7.32 5.76
C HIS A 216 -14.08 -7.71 4.56
N PRO A 217 -15.41 -7.50 4.59
CA PRO A 217 -16.30 -7.82 3.46
C PRO A 217 -15.84 -7.26 2.11
N ALA A 218 -15.32 -6.02 2.08
CA ALA A 218 -14.77 -5.42 0.87
C ALA A 218 -13.52 -6.14 0.34
N GLN A 219 -12.64 -6.63 1.22
CA GLN A 219 -11.49 -7.46 0.82
C GLN A 219 -11.98 -8.78 0.24
N ARG A 220 -12.88 -9.46 0.96
CA ARG A 220 -13.46 -10.75 0.53
C ARG A 220 -14.13 -10.65 -0.84
N LEU A 221 -14.94 -9.61 -1.07
CA LEU A 221 -15.56 -9.33 -2.38
C LEU A 221 -14.51 -9.22 -3.49
N GLY A 222 -13.55 -8.30 -3.35
CA GLY A 222 -12.52 -8.08 -4.37
C GLY A 222 -11.66 -9.31 -4.62
N ASP A 223 -11.29 -10.02 -3.55
CA ASP A 223 -10.49 -11.24 -3.61
C ASP A 223 -11.25 -12.39 -4.28
N MET A 224 -12.55 -12.57 -4.01
CA MET A 224 -13.36 -13.58 -4.71
C MET A 224 -13.41 -13.30 -6.21
N LEU A 225 -13.65 -12.06 -6.62
CA LEU A 225 -13.70 -11.68 -8.04
C LEU A 225 -12.35 -11.90 -8.75
N GLN A 226 -11.24 -11.56 -8.09
CA GLN A 226 -9.90 -11.80 -8.64
C GLN A 226 -9.55 -13.30 -8.70
N ALA A 227 -9.95 -14.08 -7.69
CA ALA A 227 -9.81 -15.53 -7.73
C ALA A 227 -10.60 -16.15 -8.90
N ALA A 228 -11.83 -15.66 -9.12
CA ALA A 228 -12.67 -16.09 -10.23
C ALA A 228 -12.04 -15.79 -11.60
N ALA A 229 -11.41 -14.62 -11.75
CA ALA A 229 -10.67 -14.29 -12.98
C ALA A 229 -9.54 -15.32 -13.25
N GLY A 230 -8.77 -15.67 -12.22
CA GLY A 230 -7.74 -16.72 -12.33
C GLY A 230 -8.31 -18.09 -12.68
N MET A 231 -9.41 -18.51 -12.05
CA MET A 231 -10.10 -19.77 -12.35
C MET A 231 -10.63 -19.80 -13.79
N ALA A 232 -11.18 -18.69 -14.27
CA ALA A 232 -11.69 -18.60 -15.63
C ALA A 232 -10.58 -18.73 -16.68
N GLU A 233 -9.40 -18.15 -16.43
CA GLU A 233 -8.22 -18.33 -17.30
C GLU A 233 -7.72 -19.79 -17.34
N LEU A 234 -7.95 -20.57 -16.28
CA LEU A 234 -7.67 -22.01 -16.25
C LEU A 234 -8.74 -22.87 -16.94
N GLY A 235 -9.85 -22.27 -17.39
CA GLY A 235 -11.00 -22.98 -17.94
C GLY A 235 -11.93 -23.58 -16.88
N GLU A 236 -11.72 -23.28 -15.59
CA GLU A 236 -12.54 -23.73 -14.46
C GLU A 236 -13.84 -22.88 -14.35
N ARG A 237 -14.63 -22.87 -15.43
CA ARG A 237 -15.75 -21.95 -15.62
C ARG A 237 -16.79 -22.01 -14.51
N ASP A 238 -17.17 -23.21 -14.07
CA ASP A 238 -18.22 -23.38 -13.06
C ASP A 238 -17.76 -22.90 -11.67
N ASP A 239 -16.49 -23.12 -11.32
CA ASP A 239 -15.89 -22.61 -10.09
C ASP A 239 -15.77 -21.09 -10.13
N ALA A 240 -15.33 -20.53 -11.25
CA ALA A 240 -15.27 -19.08 -11.45
C ALA A 240 -16.66 -18.44 -11.30
N LEU A 241 -17.70 -19.02 -11.91
CA LEU A 241 -19.08 -18.51 -11.78
C LEU A 241 -19.58 -18.55 -10.34
N ARG A 242 -19.37 -19.66 -9.62
CA ARG A 242 -19.71 -19.76 -8.19
C ARG A 242 -18.98 -18.71 -7.37
N MET A 243 -17.70 -18.47 -7.67
CA MET A 243 -16.89 -17.50 -6.94
C MET A 243 -17.38 -16.06 -7.19
N VAL A 244 -17.76 -15.71 -8.42
CA VAL A 244 -18.40 -14.41 -8.72
C VAL A 244 -19.70 -14.25 -7.95
N GLU A 245 -20.59 -15.25 -7.99
CA GLU A 245 -21.88 -15.19 -7.28
C GLU A 245 -21.68 -15.04 -5.75
N ASN A 246 -20.72 -15.76 -5.18
CA ASN A 246 -20.35 -15.63 -3.77
C ASN A 246 -19.86 -14.22 -3.44
N GLY A 247 -19.04 -13.63 -4.32
CA GLY A 247 -18.54 -12.27 -4.21
C GLY A 247 -19.68 -11.26 -4.26
N GLU A 248 -20.52 -11.31 -5.29
CA GLU A 248 -21.63 -10.37 -5.50
C GLU A 248 -22.58 -10.29 -4.29
N ARG A 249 -22.82 -11.41 -3.59
CA ARG A 249 -23.61 -11.43 -2.34
C ARG A 249 -23.01 -10.60 -1.20
N LEU A 250 -21.73 -10.23 -1.27
CA LEU A 250 -21.06 -9.37 -0.29
C LEU A 250 -21.14 -7.88 -0.62
N THR A 251 -21.70 -7.49 -1.78
CA THR A 251 -21.72 -6.09 -2.25
C THR A 251 -22.33 -5.13 -1.22
N ASP A 252 -23.52 -5.45 -0.70
CA ASP A 252 -24.21 -4.59 0.27
C ASP A 252 -23.44 -4.50 1.59
N ALA A 253 -22.90 -5.64 2.08
CA ALA A 253 -22.10 -5.67 3.29
C ALA A 253 -20.77 -4.90 3.15
N ALA A 254 -20.16 -4.95 1.97
CA ALA A 254 -18.95 -4.20 1.65
C ALA A 254 -19.21 -2.69 1.57
N ALA A 255 -20.37 -2.27 1.04
CA ALA A 255 -20.76 -0.87 0.96
C ALA A 255 -21.22 -0.28 2.31
N ALA A 256 -21.71 -1.12 3.23
CA ALA A 256 -22.21 -0.68 4.54
C ALA A 256 -21.11 -0.26 5.52
N LEU A 257 -19.85 -0.62 5.27
CA LEU A 257 -18.71 -0.35 6.16
C LEU A 257 -17.61 0.39 5.41
N PRO A 258 -16.90 1.34 6.05
CA PRO A 258 -15.71 1.91 5.43
C PRO A 258 -14.66 0.81 5.22
N PRO A 259 -13.90 0.85 4.11
CA PRO A 259 -12.83 -0.11 3.89
C PRO A 259 -11.78 -0.03 5.00
N PRO A 260 -11.06 -1.12 5.29
CA PRO A 260 -10.02 -1.11 6.30
C PRO A 260 -8.89 -0.17 5.87
N ALA A 261 -8.23 0.50 6.81
CA ALA A 261 -7.21 1.51 6.51
C ALA A 261 -6.06 0.97 5.62
N THR A 262 -5.69 -0.31 5.81
CA THR A 262 -4.66 -0.99 5.00
C THR A 262 -5.06 -1.20 3.53
N ALA A 263 -6.37 -1.10 3.23
CA ALA A 263 -7.01 -1.36 1.93
C ALA A 263 -8.05 -0.28 1.56
N TYR A 264 -7.77 0.98 1.89
CA TYR A 264 -8.72 2.09 1.79
C TYR A 264 -9.31 2.31 0.37
N TRP A 265 -8.62 1.83 -0.66
CA TRP A 265 -9.03 1.95 -2.07
C TRP A 265 -10.12 0.95 -2.48
N LEU A 266 -10.51 0.00 -1.62
CA LEU A 266 -11.55 -1.00 -1.92
C LEU A 266 -12.98 -0.40 -1.88
N THR A 267 -13.21 0.63 -2.68
CA THR A 267 -14.51 1.28 -2.86
C THR A 267 -15.42 0.44 -3.77
N PRO A 268 -16.74 0.68 -3.76
CA PRO A 268 -17.65 0.06 -4.72
C PRO A 268 -17.24 0.28 -6.18
N GLU A 269 -16.75 1.47 -6.52
CA GLU A 269 -16.27 1.82 -7.87
C GLU A 269 -15.02 1.02 -8.24
N PHE A 270 -14.07 0.87 -7.32
CA PHE A 270 -12.89 0.05 -7.53
C PHE A 270 -13.28 -1.42 -7.75
N ASN A 271 -14.24 -1.95 -6.99
CA ASN A 271 -14.68 -3.34 -7.13
C ASN A 271 -15.30 -3.64 -8.51
N ARG A 272 -15.85 -2.64 -9.22
CA ARG A 272 -16.28 -2.82 -10.61
C ARG A 272 -15.11 -3.22 -11.53
N LEU A 273 -13.90 -2.75 -11.27
CA LEU A 273 -12.71 -3.19 -12.04
C LEU A 273 -12.44 -4.68 -11.84
N ASN A 274 -12.58 -5.18 -10.60
CA ASN A 274 -12.43 -6.61 -10.30
C ASN A 274 -13.54 -7.46 -10.95
N MET A 275 -14.79 -6.99 -10.92
CA MET A 275 -15.90 -7.64 -11.63
C MET A 275 -15.61 -7.73 -13.13
N GLY A 276 -15.18 -6.62 -13.72
CA GLY A 276 -14.84 -6.56 -15.14
C GLY A 276 -13.79 -7.58 -15.57
N LEU A 277 -12.73 -7.76 -14.78
CA LEU A 277 -11.71 -8.78 -15.03
C LEU A 277 -12.28 -10.21 -14.93
N ALA A 278 -13.11 -10.49 -13.94
CA ALA A 278 -13.76 -11.79 -13.78
C ALA A 278 -14.68 -12.12 -14.98
N HIS A 279 -15.51 -11.16 -15.40
CA HIS A 279 -16.39 -11.32 -16.55
C HIS A 279 -15.62 -11.47 -17.87
N LEU A 280 -14.49 -10.76 -18.03
CA LEU A 280 -13.61 -10.92 -19.18
C LEU A 280 -13.04 -12.34 -19.25
N GLY A 281 -12.52 -12.88 -18.14
CA GLY A 281 -12.03 -14.26 -18.08
C GLY A 281 -13.12 -15.29 -18.42
N LEU A 282 -14.37 -15.01 -18.02
CA LEU A 282 -15.54 -15.85 -18.31
C LEU A 282 -16.08 -15.69 -19.76
N GLY A 283 -15.48 -14.84 -20.59
CA GLY A 283 -15.95 -14.56 -21.95
C GLY A 283 -17.27 -13.78 -21.99
N ARG A 284 -17.68 -13.15 -20.88
CA ARG A 284 -18.85 -12.28 -20.80
C ARG A 284 -18.45 -10.85 -21.19
N HIS A 285 -18.09 -10.68 -22.46
CA HIS A 285 -17.42 -9.46 -22.93
C HIS A 285 -18.25 -8.19 -22.72
N ALA A 286 -19.57 -8.24 -22.93
CA ALA A 286 -20.46 -7.09 -22.70
C ALA A 286 -20.44 -6.64 -21.22
N ASP A 287 -20.66 -7.55 -20.28
CA ASP A 287 -20.57 -7.24 -18.85
C ASP A 287 -19.17 -6.72 -18.46
N ALA A 288 -18.12 -7.30 -19.05
CA ALA A 288 -16.75 -6.84 -18.80
C ALA A 288 -16.55 -5.40 -19.26
N VAL A 289 -17.05 -5.02 -20.44
CA VAL A 289 -17.00 -3.64 -20.93
C VAL A 289 -17.73 -2.70 -19.98
N ASP A 290 -18.95 -3.05 -19.56
CA ASP A 290 -19.77 -2.22 -18.67
C ASP A 290 -19.08 -1.99 -17.33
N HIS A 291 -18.62 -3.07 -16.70
CA HIS A 291 -17.95 -3.00 -15.39
C HIS A 291 -16.62 -2.24 -15.44
N ILE A 292 -15.75 -2.51 -16.42
CA ILE A 292 -14.45 -1.84 -16.50
C ILE A 292 -14.64 -0.35 -16.82
N THR A 293 -15.54 -0.02 -17.75
CA THR A 293 -15.83 1.38 -18.12
C THR A 293 -16.34 2.16 -16.91
N ALA A 294 -17.33 1.61 -16.21
CA ALA A 294 -17.91 2.24 -15.03
C ALA A 294 -16.90 2.34 -13.87
N GLY A 295 -16.05 1.34 -13.68
CA GLY A 295 -14.98 1.36 -12.68
C GLY A 295 -13.95 2.45 -12.96
N LEU A 296 -13.43 2.52 -14.19
CA LEU A 296 -12.44 3.53 -14.59
C LEU A 296 -13.01 4.96 -14.48
N ALA A 297 -14.26 5.17 -14.90
CA ALA A 297 -14.93 6.47 -14.78
C ALA A 297 -15.20 6.88 -13.32
N GLY A 298 -15.41 5.90 -12.44
CA GLY A 298 -15.67 6.10 -11.01
C GLY A 298 -14.42 6.36 -10.16
N LEU A 299 -13.21 6.21 -10.71
CA LEU A 299 -11.98 6.50 -9.98
C LEU A 299 -11.85 8.01 -9.69
N PRO A 300 -11.29 8.38 -8.51
CA PRO A 300 -10.86 9.74 -8.21
C PRO A 300 -9.99 10.31 -9.35
N PRO A 301 -10.10 11.60 -9.69
CA PRO A 301 -9.37 12.20 -10.81
C PRO A 301 -7.87 11.89 -10.81
N GLU A 302 -7.26 11.84 -9.63
CA GLU A 302 -5.83 11.62 -9.41
C GLU A 302 -5.41 10.17 -9.73
N LEU A 303 -6.35 9.23 -9.65
CA LEU A 303 -6.11 7.80 -9.87
C LEU A 303 -6.45 7.32 -11.28
N ARG A 304 -7.17 8.11 -12.09
CA ARG A 304 -7.63 7.70 -13.43
C ARG A 304 -6.50 7.31 -14.38
N ASP A 305 -5.37 8.02 -14.29
CA ASP A 305 -4.19 7.79 -15.12
C ASP A 305 -3.06 7.05 -14.37
N ALA A 306 -3.32 6.58 -13.14
CA ALA A 306 -2.32 5.89 -12.35
C ALA A 306 -1.78 4.65 -13.09
N PRO A 307 -0.47 4.35 -13.03
CA PRO A 307 0.13 3.26 -13.81
C PRO A 307 -0.56 1.90 -13.64
N TRP A 308 -1.05 1.58 -12.44
CA TRP A 308 -1.74 0.32 -12.15
C TRP A 308 -3.06 0.17 -12.92
N THR A 309 -3.69 1.26 -13.37
CA THR A 309 -4.92 1.20 -14.19
C THR A 309 -4.67 0.64 -15.60
N GLY A 310 -3.41 0.55 -16.03
CA GLY A 310 -3.03 0.10 -17.38
C GLY A 310 -3.57 -1.29 -17.72
N GLU A 311 -3.58 -2.20 -16.74
CA GLU A 311 -4.11 -3.56 -16.92
C GLU A 311 -5.62 -3.58 -17.16
N HIS A 312 -6.38 -2.69 -16.49
CA HIS A 312 -7.81 -2.57 -16.68
C HIS A 312 -8.14 -1.92 -18.02
N ARG A 313 -7.35 -0.94 -18.45
CA ARG A 313 -7.48 -0.35 -19.80
C ARG A 313 -7.15 -1.36 -20.90
N GLU A 314 -6.17 -2.23 -20.69
CA GLU A 314 -5.89 -3.37 -21.59
C GLU A 314 -7.05 -4.36 -21.63
N ALA A 315 -7.56 -4.74 -20.46
CA ALA A 315 -8.71 -5.63 -20.35
C ALA A 315 -9.94 -5.07 -21.07
N LEU A 316 -10.21 -3.76 -20.94
CA LEU A 316 -11.30 -3.09 -21.66
C LEU A 316 -11.11 -3.18 -23.19
N ARG A 317 -9.88 -2.91 -23.69
CA ARG A 317 -9.59 -3.02 -25.12
C ARG A 317 -9.80 -4.44 -25.64
N ARG A 318 -9.37 -5.46 -24.88
CA ARG A 318 -9.59 -6.87 -25.21
C ARG A 318 -11.09 -7.22 -25.24
N ALA A 319 -11.85 -6.76 -24.24
CA ALA A 319 -13.29 -6.99 -24.18
C ALA A 319 -14.02 -6.37 -25.38
N LEU A 320 -13.73 -5.10 -25.70
CA LEU A 320 -14.31 -4.38 -26.84
C LEU A 320 -13.99 -5.05 -28.18
N ALA A 321 -12.79 -5.62 -28.35
CA ALA A 321 -12.40 -6.31 -29.57
C ALA A 321 -13.10 -7.68 -29.76
N ALA A 322 -13.71 -8.22 -28.70
CA ALA A 322 -14.40 -9.51 -28.69
C ALA A 322 -15.93 -9.38 -28.64
N CYS A 323 -16.46 -8.16 -28.67
CA CYS A 323 -17.88 -7.83 -28.78
C CYS A 323 -18.38 -7.83 -30.23
#